data_AF-A0AAV5A6Y9-F1
#
_entry.id   AF-A0AAV5A6Y9-F1
#
_cell.length_a   1.000
_cell.length_b   1.000
_cell.length_c   1.000
_cell.angle_alpha   90.00
_cell.angle_beta   90.00
_cell.angle_gamma   90.00
#
_symmetry.space_group_name_H-M   'P 1'
#
loop_
_entity.id
_entity.type
_entity.pdbx_description
1 polymer ?
#
loop_
_entity_poly.entity_id
_entity_poly.type
_entity_poly.pdbx_seq_one_letter_code
_entity_poly.pdbx_strand_id
1 'polypeptide(L)'
;MLTGDNSYVCTMIITPQTNNPGLSAVCFKEEYLWDNGMILTYTFLDGSSRQHKKVIDTIQEWTYYANIKFDLKERTDDSEALIRVSFCDRSGDWSLVGQQIIAKKEGCTMNLGSVRDNDTCTLCERSVILHEWGHTLGLLHEHQGMAARRAFTFNADAVKEYYRRSHPYLDSSFIEKNIITPYFHEDMSVWSEVDIQSIMMYPIHKSFTYEGNIVVGMNTELSEKDKAYMVLVYPRDVPHENAPKWTLSHALSVANVPENLTRDWNARSIRDEFRKYAQSCIEEFSRVERRYSEVRTLHKILIRHAGLKLPKLQGSRWIPRFHGLSRREEIEQFLQSLGNREDLPQVEQTWYEDIRTNNLDHQVSKLNPVIKWLKTQLSLGYRQ
;
A
#
# COMPACT_ATOMS: atom_id res chain seq x y z
N MET A 1 -20.01 -12.69 7.97
CA MET A 1 -19.65 -14.10 7.74
C MET A 1 -19.35 -14.24 6.27
N LEU A 2 -18.09 -14.52 5.91
CA LEU A 2 -17.72 -14.95 4.56
C LEU A 2 -18.16 -16.41 4.44
N THR A 3 -19.43 -16.63 4.09
CA THR A 3 -20.00 -17.96 3.89
C THR A 3 -20.26 -18.13 2.40
N GLY A 4 -19.43 -18.94 1.76
CA GLY A 4 -19.42 -19.21 0.32
C GLY A 4 -17.98 -19.11 -0.20
N ASP A 5 -17.55 -20.10 -0.99
CA ASP A 5 -16.23 -20.23 -1.64
C ASP A 5 -15.87 -19.04 -2.57
N ASN A 6 -15.73 -17.83 -2.01
CA ASN A 6 -15.49 -16.59 -2.74
C ASN A 6 -14.20 -15.87 -2.28
N SER A 7 -13.23 -16.58 -1.68
CA SER A 7 -11.88 -16.01 -1.55
C SER A 7 -11.15 -16.16 -2.88
N TYR A 8 -11.45 -15.27 -3.83
CA TYR A 8 -10.67 -15.17 -5.04
C TYR A 8 -9.23 -14.80 -4.68
N VAL A 9 -8.28 -15.65 -5.07
CA VAL A 9 -6.86 -15.38 -4.88
C VAL A 9 -6.32 -14.71 -6.11
N CYS A 10 -6.17 -13.38 -6.03
CA CYS A 10 -5.38 -12.61 -6.98
C CYS A 10 -3.90 -12.83 -6.69
N THR A 11 -3.13 -13.12 -7.72
CA THR A 11 -1.67 -13.11 -7.66
C THR A 11 -1.11 -12.07 -8.59
N MET A 12 -0.23 -11.23 -8.10
CA MET A 12 0.60 -10.40 -8.95
C MET A 12 1.84 -11.19 -9.38
N ILE A 13 2.06 -11.34 -10.69
CA ILE A 13 3.28 -11.96 -11.19
C ILE A 13 4.27 -10.88 -11.62
N ILE A 14 5.46 -10.89 -11.03
CA ILE A 14 6.59 -10.03 -11.41
C ILE A 14 7.66 -10.89 -12.08
N THR A 15 8.04 -10.56 -13.33
CA THR A 15 9.04 -11.33 -14.07
C THR A 15 10.47 -11.06 -13.55
N PRO A 16 11.27 -12.09 -13.21
CA PRO A 16 12.65 -11.92 -12.79
C PRO A 16 13.57 -11.78 -14.02
N GLN A 17 13.70 -10.58 -14.58
CA GLN A 17 14.59 -10.33 -15.74
C GLN A 17 15.73 -9.32 -15.51
N THR A 18 15.98 -8.90 -14.27
CA THR A 18 17.24 -8.21 -13.93
C THR A 18 18.12 -9.12 -13.09
N ASN A 19 19.32 -9.48 -13.59
CA ASN A 19 20.35 -10.29 -12.92
C ASN A 19 20.97 -9.58 -11.69
N ASN A 20 20.15 -9.06 -10.78
CA ASN A 20 20.58 -8.45 -9.54
C ASN A 20 19.74 -9.03 -8.39
N PRO A 21 20.30 -9.90 -7.52
CA PRO A 21 19.58 -10.54 -6.42
C PRO A 21 19.22 -9.57 -5.27
N GLY A 22 19.02 -8.28 -5.55
CA GLY A 22 18.82 -7.22 -4.55
C GLY A 22 17.82 -6.12 -4.93
N LEU A 23 16.96 -6.31 -5.94
CA LEU A 23 15.90 -5.35 -6.26
C LEU A 23 14.54 -6.00 -6.05
N SER A 24 13.93 -5.68 -4.93
CA SER A 24 12.71 -6.29 -4.43
C SER A 24 11.62 -5.24 -4.30
N ALA A 25 10.49 -5.60 -4.91
CA ALA A 25 9.20 -4.94 -4.99
C ALA A 25 9.20 -3.59 -5.72
N VAL A 26 8.00 -3.19 -6.09
CA VAL A 26 7.68 -2.30 -7.19
C VAL A 26 6.53 -1.48 -6.67
N CYS A 27 6.68 -0.16 -6.62
CA CYS A 27 5.73 0.90 -6.98
C CYS A 27 6.63 2.07 -7.39
N PHE A 28 6.12 2.99 -8.20
CA PHE A 28 6.89 4.13 -8.71
C PHE A 28 8.07 3.89 -9.66
N LYS A 29 8.39 2.66 -10.09
CA LYS A 29 9.27 2.55 -11.24
C LYS A 29 8.48 2.89 -12.50
N GLU A 30 8.77 4.07 -13.06
CA GLU A 30 8.36 4.52 -14.39
C GLU A 30 8.46 3.42 -15.43
N GLU A 31 9.44 2.52 -15.28
CA GLU A 31 9.68 1.35 -16.12
C GLU A 31 8.50 0.36 -16.22
N TYR A 32 7.50 0.41 -15.33
CA TYR A 32 6.30 -0.44 -15.44
C TYR A 32 5.10 0.29 -15.99
N LEU A 33 5.07 1.62 -15.95
CA LEU A 33 3.95 2.38 -16.45
C LEU A 33 4.07 2.51 -17.96
N TRP A 34 3.01 2.20 -18.70
CA TRP A 34 2.96 2.48 -20.13
C TRP A 34 3.21 3.95 -20.47
N ASP A 35 3.60 4.19 -21.72
CA ASP A 35 3.65 5.54 -22.27
C ASP A 35 2.25 6.15 -22.29
N ASN A 36 2.17 7.43 -21.97
CA ASN A 36 0.89 8.14 -21.96
C ASN A 36 0.30 8.22 -23.38
N GLY A 37 -1.00 7.94 -23.52
CA GLY A 37 -1.69 7.88 -24.81
C GLY A 37 -1.51 6.57 -25.57
N MET A 38 -0.81 5.58 -25.00
CA MET A 38 -0.56 4.30 -25.66
C MET A 38 -1.85 3.50 -25.92
N ILE A 39 -1.84 2.77 -27.03
CA ILE A 39 -2.85 1.75 -27.35
C ILE A 39 -2.30 0.40 -26.90
N LEU A 40 -2.96 -0.21 -25.92
CA LEU A 40 -2.63 -1.54 -25.42
C LEU A 40 -3.47 -2.57 -26.17
N THR A 41 -2.79 -3.38 -26.98
CA THR A 41 -3.45 -4.47 -27.70
C THR A 41 -3.73 -5.63 -26.75
N TYR A 42 -4.91 -6.21 -26.87
CA TYR A 42 -5.27 -7.40 -26.11
C TYR A 42 -5.99 -8.44 -26.98
N THR A 43 -5.90 -9.71 -26.58
CA THR A 43 -6.63 -10.82 -27.21
C THR A 43 -7.06 -11.85 -26.17
N PHE A 44 -8.01 -12.71 -26.54
CA PHE A 44 -8.49 -13.82 -25.71
C PHE A 44 -7.94 -15.15 -26.25
N LEU A 45 -7.22 -15.90 -25.41
CA LEU A 45 -6.65 -17.20 -25.78
C LEU A 45 -7.65 -18.35 -25.66
N ASP A 46 -8.69 -18.17 -24.86
CA ASP A 46 -9.77 -19.11 -24.65
C ASP A 46 -10.99 -18.35 -24.09
N GLY A 47 -11.98 -19.07 -23.58
CA GLY A 47 -13.19 -18.49 -22.99
C GLY A 47 -14.34 -18.30 -24.00
N SER A 48 -15.54 -18.17 -23.46
CA SER A 48 -16.77 -17.96 -24.23
C SER A 48 -16.95 -16.50 -24.65
N SER A 49 -17.79 -16.27 -25.66
CA SER A 49 -18.19 -14.90 -26.05
C SER A 49 -18.82 -14.11 -24.91
N ARG A 50 -19.49 -14.79 -23.95
CA ARG A 50 -20.01 -14.14 -22.74
C ARG A 50 -18.89 -13.69 -21.81
N GLN A 51 -17.88 -14.52 -21.57
CA GLN A 51 -16.71 -14.14 -20.78
C GLN A 51 -15.97 -12.96 -21.42
N HIS A 52 -15.75 -13.01 -22.75
CA HIS A 52 -15.11 -11.93 -23.50
C HIS A 52 -15.89 -10.62 -23.38
N LYS A 53 -17.22 -10.68 -23.54
CA LYS A 53 -18.08 -9.51 -23.41
C LYS A 53 -17.97 -8.84 -22.03
N LYS A 54 -17.96 -9.64 -20.95
CA LYS A 54 -17.80 -9.11 -19.58
C LYS A 54 -16.50 -8.30 -19.44
N VAL A 55 -15.40 -8.82 -19.99
CA VAL A 55 -14.11 -8.13 -19.98
C VAL A 55 -14.18 -6.85 -20.82
N ILE A 56 -14.61 -6.95 -22.08
CA ILE A 56 -14.71 -5.81 -23.01
C ILE A 56 -15.51 -4.66 -22.39
N ASP A 57 -16.69 -4.95 -21.83
CA ASP A 57 -17.57 -3.94 -21.27
C ASP A 57 -16.98 -3.30 -19.99
N THR A 58 -16.30 -4.09 -19.15
CA THR A 58 -15.81 -3.64 -17.85
C THR A 58 -14.53 -2.80 -17.97
N ILE A 59 -13.58 -3.20 -18.82
CA ILE A 59 -12.26 -2.55 -18.87
C ILE A 59 -12.32 -1.12 -19.42
N GLN A 60 -13.39 -0.75 -20.15
CA GLN A 60 -13.55 0.60 -20.70
C GLN A 60 -13.56 1.67 -19.61
N GLU A 61 -14.00 1.34 -18.40
CA GLU A 61 -14.04 2.30 -17.29
C GLU A 61 -12.66 2.87 -16.96
N TRP A 62 -11.60 2.07 -17.04
CA TRP A 62 -10.24 2.58 -16.84
C TRP A 62 -9.88 3.70 -17.81
N THR A 63 -10.39 3.65 -19.05
CA THR A 63 -10.11 4.65 -20.10
C THR A 63 -10.76 6.01 -19.81
N TYR A 64 -11.72 6.07 -18.88
CA TYR A 64 -12.33 7.33 -18.47
C TYR A 64 -11.37 8.18 -17.64
N TYR A 65 -10.46 7.52 -16.92
CA TYR A 65 -9.53 8.16 -15.99
C TYR A 65 -8.09 8.12 -16.54
N ALA A 66 -7.71 7.05 -17.24
CA ALA A 66 -6.39 6.86 -17.83
C ALA A 66 -6.36 7.18 -19.32
N ASN A 67 -5.47 8.05 -19.77
CA ASN A 67 -5.22 8.31 -21.20
C ASN A 67 -4.48 7.13 -21.84
N ILE A 68 -5.18 5.99 -21.92
CA ILE A 68 -4.77 4.73 -22.51
C ILE A 68 -5.98 4.19 -23.29
N LYS A 69 -5.73 3.47 -24.37
CA LYS A 69 -6.78 2.82 -25.17
C LYS A 69 -6.56 1.32 -25.18
N PHE A 70 -7.65 0.56 -25.22
CA PHE A 70 -7.62 -0.88 -25.40
C PHE A 70 -8.07 -1.25 -26.80
N ASP A 71 -7.27 -2.06 -27.49
CA ASP A 71 -7.53 -2.49 -28.87
C ASP A 71 -7.58 -4.02 -28.95
N LEU A 72 -8.77 -4.56 -29.17
CA LEU A 72 -8.98 -6.00 -29.28
C LEU A 72 -8.45 -6.49 -30.63
N LYS A 73 -7.50 -7.41 -30.61
CA LYS A 73 -6.99 -8.09 -31.80
C LYS A 73 -7.66 -9.45 -31.94
N GLU A 74 -8.10 -9.74 -33.17
CA GLU A 74 -8.45 -11.09 -33.56
C GLU A 74 -7.22 -11.99 -33.35
N ARG A 75 -7.43 -13.17 -32.78
CA ARG A 75 -6.33 -14.09 -32.50
C ARG A 75 -5.96 -14.84 -33.77
N THR A 76 -4.88 -14.41 -34.41
CA THR A 76 -4.21 -15.11 -35.51
C THR A 76 -3.00 -15.90 -35.01
N ASP A 77 -2.26 -15.34 -34.06
CA ASP A 77 -1.22 -15.99 -33.26
C ASP A 77 -1.28 -15.48 -31.82
N ASP A 78 -0.85 -16.31 -30.87
CA ASP A 78 -0.84 -15.99 -29.46
C ASP A 78 0.06 -14.79 -29.17
N SER A 79 1.15 -14.59 -29.91
CA SER A 79 2.14 -13.54 -29.60
C SER A 79 1.80 -12.12 -30.10
N GLU A 80 0.73 -11.95 -30.87
CA GLU A 80 0.44 -10.68 -31.55
C GLU A 80 -0.11 -9.57 -30.64
N ALA A 81 -0.73 -9.94 -29.52
CA ALA A 81 -1.23 -8.98 -28.53
C ALA A 81 -0.31 -8.88 -27.31
N LEU A 82 -0.16 -7.66 -26.79
CA LEU A 82 0.56 -7.42 -25.54
C LEU A 82 -0.13 -8.16 -24.39
N ILE A 83 -1.43 -7.93 -24.24
CA ILE A 83 -2.25 -8.53 -23.18
C ILE A 83 -2.95 -9.76 -23.74
N ARG A 84 -2.77 -10.91 -23.09
CA ARG A 84 -3.27 -12.21 -23.55
C ARG A 84 -4.02 -12.85 -22.42
N VAL A 85 -5.34 -12.84 -22.53
CA VAL A 85 -6.26 -13.20 -21.45
C VAL A 85 -6.67 -14.66 -21.61
N SER A 86 -6.50 -15.46 -20.55
CA SER A 86 -7.07 -16.80 -20.41
C SER A 86 -8.13 -16.80 -19.30
N PHE A 87 -9.03 -17.77 -19.34
CA PHE A 87 -10.10 -18.02 -18.38
C PHE A 87 -9.95 -19.43 -17.77
N CYS A 88 -8.72 -19.91 -17.61
CA CYS A 88 -8.45 -21.21 -17.01
C CYS A 88 -8.89 -21.21 -15.53
N ASP A 89 -9.95 -21.96 -15.23
CA ASP A 89 -10.63 -21.97 -13.93
C ASP A 89 -9.74 -22.42 -12.76
N ARG A 90 -8.76 -23.30 -13.04
CA ARG A 90 -7.81 -23.82 -12.04
C ARG A 90 -6.56 -22.96 -11.85
N SER A 91 -6.42 -21.89 -12.62
CA SER A 91 -5.23 -21.03 -12.60
C SER A 91 -5.39 -19.76 -11.76
N GLY A 92 -6.52 -19.60 -11.05
CA GLY A 92 -6.80 -18.43 -10.20
C GLY A 92 -6.99 -17.15 -11.01
N ASP A 93 -6.92 -16.00 -10.35
CA ASP A 93 -6.92 -14.69 -11.04
C ASP A 93 -5.54 -14.07 -10.88
N TRP A 94 -4.97 -13.55 -11.97
CA TRP A 94 -3.67 -12.90 -11.92
C TRP A 94 -3.38 -12.09 -13.18
N SER A 95 -2.47 -11.13 -13.05
CA SER A 95 -1.94 -10.36 -14.15
C SER A 95 -0.45 -10.05 -13.94
N LEU A 96 0.28 -9.93 -15.05
CA LEU A 96 1.57 -9.26 -15.06
C LEU A 96 1.38 -7.75 -14.92
N VAL A 97 2.34 -7.08 -14.28
CA VAL A 97 2.23 -5.65 -13.99
C VAL A 97 2.80 -4.80 -15.13
N GLY A 98 1.95 -3.99 -15.75
CA GLY A 98 2.39 -2.94 -16.67
C GLY A 98 3.35 -3.43 -17.76
N GLN A 99 4.42 -2.69 -18.03
CA GLN A 99 5.40 -3.03 -19.06
C GLN A 99 6.12 -4.37 -18.83
N GLN A 100 6.04 -5.00 -17.63
CA GLN A 100 6.60 -6.36 -17.45
C GLN A 100 5.93 -7.39 -18.36
N ILE A 101 4.70 -7.08 -18.82
CA ILE A 101 4.00 -7.83 -19.86
C ILE A 101 4.89 -8.04 -21.10
N ILE A 102 5.71 -7.05 -21.47
CA ILE A 102 6.58 -7.09 -22.67
C ILE A 102 7.60 -8.23 -22.59
N ALA A 103 8.09 -8.57 -21.39
CA ALA A 103 9.10 -9.60 -21.19
C ALA A 103 8.55 -11.02 -21.41
N LYS A 104 7.25 -11.23 -21.22
CA LYS A 104 6.61 -12.52 -21.45
C LYS A 104 6.23 -12.66 -22.92
N LYS A 105 6.97 -13.49 -23.66
CA LYS A 105 6.73 -13.73 -25.10
C LYS A 105 5.70 -14.81 -25.40
N GLU A 106 5.53 -15.78 -24.49
CA GLU A 106 4.66 -16.94 -24.70
C GLU A 106 3.63 -17.11 -23.58
N GLY A 107 2.48 -17.69 -23.92
CA GLY A 107 1.35 -17.96 -23.02
C GLY A 107 0.60 -16.70 -22.58
N CYS A 108 -0.46 -16.89 -21.78
CA CYS A 108 -1.26 -15.78 -21.26
C CYS A 108 -0.44 -14.82 -20.38
N THR A 109 -0.75 -13.53 -20.40
CA THR A 109 -0.17 -12.51 -19.50
C THR A 109 -1.14 -12.11 -18.39
N MET A 110 -2.36 -12.64 -18.46
CA MET A 110 -3.41 -12.52 -17.46
C MET A 110 -4.27 -13.79 -17.49
N ASN A 111 -4.75 -14.20 -16.32
CA ASN A 111 -5.81 -15.21 -16.19
C ASN A 111 -6.96 -14.66 -15.35
N LEU A 112 -8.19 -14.91 -15.81
CA LEU A 112 -9.45 -14.53 -15.16
C LEU A 112 -10.26 -15.80 -14.86
N GLY A 113 -9.70 -16.70 -14.04
CA GLY A 113 -10.30 -18.01 -13.76
C GLY A 113 -11.65 -17.95 -13.05
N SER A 114 -11.97 -16.82 -12.43
CA SER A 114 -13.20 -16.60 -11.69
C SER A 114 -14.33 -16.00 -12.51
N VAL A 115 -14.05 -15.51 -13.71
CA VAL A 115 -15.07 -15.01 -14.64
C VAL A 115 -15.75 -16.19 -15.32
N ARG A 116 -17.03 -16.42 -15.02
CA ARG A 116 -17.77 -17.61 -15.44
C ARG A 116 -18.58 -17.37 -16.71
N ASP A 117 -18.89 -18.47 -17.39
CA ASP A 117 -19.74 -18.48 -18.59
C ASP A 117 -21.23 -18.40 -18.23
N ASN A 118 -21.67 -17.23 -17.79
CA ASN A 118 -23.07 -16.91 -17.52
C ASN A 118 -23.44 -15.56 -18.16
N ASP A 119 -24.73 -15.28 -18.30
CA ASP A 119 -25.23 -14.19 -19.16
C ASP A 119 -24.93 -12.77 -18.64
N THR A 120 -24.68 -12.60 -17.34
CA THR A 120 -24.55 -11.28 -16.70
C THR A 120 -23.26 -11.17 -15.91
N CYS A 121 -22.54 -10.06 -16.02
CA CYS A 121 -21.37 -9.82 -15.17
C CYS A 121 -21.81 -9.62 -13.72
N THR A 122 -21.41 -10.53 -12.82
CA THR A 122 -21.67 -10.35 -11.39
C THR A 122 -20.74 -9.27 -10.81
N LEU A 123 -21.08 -8.71 -9.65
CA LEU A 123 -20.23 -7.74 -8.98
C LEU A 123 -18.84 -8.31 -8.61
N CYS A 124 -18.76 -9.60 -8.28
CA CYS A 124 -17.50 -10.28 -8.03
C CYS A 124 -16.64 -10.41 -9.30
N GLU A 125 -17.24 -10.78 -10.43
CA GLU A 125 -16.53 -10.85 -11.72
C GLU A 125 -16.05 -9.47 -12.15
N ARG A 126 -16.88 -8.44 -12.00
CA ARG A 126 -16.51 -7.06 -12.27
C ARG A 126 -15.34 -6.60 -11.41
N SER A 127 -15.36 -6.93 -10.12
CA SER A 127 -14.28 -6.63 -9.18
C SER A 127 -12.95 -7.24 -9.65
N VAL A 128 -12.95 -8.53 -9.98
CA VAL A 128 -11.77 -9.25 -10.48
C VAL A 128 -11.28 -8.63 -11.79
N ILE A 129 -12.16 -8.39 -12.77
CA ILE A 129 -11.77 -7.81 -14.06
C ILE A 129 -11.13 -6.43 -13.86
N LEU A 130 -11.73 -5.55 -13.05
CA LEU A 130 -11.15 -4.23 -12.79
C LEU A 130 -9.80 -4.33 -12.07
N HIS A 131 -9.68 -5.22 -11.08
CA HIS A 131 -8.46 -5.45 -10.31
C HIS A 131 -7.29 -5.92 -11.18
N GLU A 132 -7.49 -6.99 -11.96
CA GLU A 132 -6.44 -7.54 -12.83
C GLU A 132 -6.06 -6.57 -13.94
N TRP A 133 -7.02 -5.80 -14.46
CA TRP A 133 -6.71 -4.75 -15.43
C TRP A 133 -5.99 -3.57 -14.79
N GLY A 134 -6.21 -3.31 -13.49
CA GLY A 134 -5.41 -2.38 -12.69
C GLY A 134 -3.94 -2.76 -12.66
N HIS A 135 -3.62 -4.04 -12.45
CA HIS A 135 -2.24 -4.55 -12.57
C HIS A 135 -1.66 -4.35 -13.97
N THR A 136 -2.43 -4.63 -15.01
CA THR A 136 -2.03 -4.35 -16.40
C THR A 136 -1.71 -2.87 -16.61
N LEU A 137 -2.34 -1.96 -15.88
CA LEU A 137 -2.08 -0.51 -15.92
C LEU A 137 -0.97 -0.06 -14.94
N GLY A 138 -0.30 -0.99 -14.27
CA GLY A 138 0.81 -0.71 -13.37
C GLY A 138 0.42 -0.48 -11.91
N LEU A 139 -0.84 -0.74 -11.53
CA LEU A 139 -1.26 -0.71 -10.14
C LEU A 139 -0.85 -1.97 -9.40
N LEU A 140 -0.80 -1.85 -8.08
CA LEU A 140 -0.32 -2.90 -7.19
C LEU A 140 -1.27 -3.04 -6.03
N HIS A 141 -1.10 -4.09 -5.24
CA HIS A 141 -1.96 -4.32 -4.09
C HIS A 141 -1.82 -3.22 -3.03
N GLU A 142 -2.96 -2.60 -2.69
CA GLU A 142 -3.02 -1.51 -1.71
C GLU A 142 -2.63 -1.99 -0.29
N HIS A 143 -2.99 -3.23 0.07
CA HIS A 143 -2.68 -3.82 1.39
C HIS A 143 -1.19 -4.10 1.63
N GLN A 144 -0.40 -4.22 0.56
CA GLN A 144 1.06 -4.42 0.65
C GLN A 144 1.80 -3.06 0.64
N GLY A 145 1.08 -1.97 0.39
CA GLY A 145 1.60 -0.61 0.42
C GLY A 145 1.96 -0.12 1.82
N MET A 146 2.75 0.94 1.88
CA MET A 146 3.26 1.43 3.16
C MET A 146 2.19 2.00 4.09
N ALA A 147 1.17 2.66 3.51
CA ALA A 147 0.08 3.22 4.29
C ALA A 147 -0.71 2.12 5.02
N ALA A 148 -0.85 0.94 4.40
CA ALA A 148 -1.46 -0.23 5.02
C ALA A 148 -0.65 -0.72 6.25
N ARG A 149 0.69 -0.73 6.17
CA ARG A 149 1.56 -1.09 7.31
C ARG A 149 1.39 -0.18 8.53
N ARG A 150 0.91 1.04 8.34
CA ARG A 150 0.57 1.97 9.43
C ARG A 150 -0.83 1.72 9.99
N ALA A 151 -1.72 1.20 9.16
CA ALA A 151 -3.12 1.00 9.49
C ALA A 151 -3.39 -0.33 10.22
N PHE A 152 -2.68 -1.41 9.84
CA PHE A 152 -2.85 -2.73 10.45
C PHE A 152 -1.59 -3.60 10.33
N THR A 153 -1.53 -4.63 11.18
CA THR A 153 -0.47 -5.64 11.15
C THR A 153 -1.07 -7.02 10.86
N PHE A 154 -0.60 -7.69 9.81
CA PHE A 154 -1.05 -9.06 9.53
C PHE A 154 -0.63 -10.04 10.64
N ASN A 155 -1.60 -10.83 11.08
CA ASN A 155 -1.38 -12.09 11.77
C ASN A 155 -1.08 -13.16 10.72
N ALA A 156 0.21 -13.33 10.40
CA ALA A 156 0.68 -14.25 9.37
C ALA A 156 0.14 -15.68 9.55
N ASP A 157 0.07 -16.17 10.79
CA ASP A 157 -0.42 -17.52 11.08
C ASP A 157 -1.90 -17.65 10.77
N ALA A 158 -2.71 -16.64 11.14
CA ALA A 158 -4.14 -16.64 10.83
C ALA A 158 -4.43 -16.52 9.33
N VAL A 159 -3.64 -15.73 8.60
CA VAL A 159 -3.73 -15.62 7.14
C VAL A 159 -3.37 -16.94 6.48
N LYS A 160 -2.23 -17.54 6.85
CA LYS A 160 -1.78 -18.84 6.33
C LYS A 160 -2.78 -19.95 6.62
N GLU A 161 -3.32 -20.02 7.83
CA GLU A 161 -4.30 -21.04 8.20
C GLU A 161 -5.61 -20.89 7.40
N TYR A 162 -6.06 -19.66 7.15
CA TYR A 162 -7.23 -19.42 6.30
C TYR A 162 -7.02 -19.89 4.86
N TYR A 163 -5.88 -19.53 4.25
CA TYR A 163 -5.59 -19.94 2.87
C TYR A 163 -5.27 -21.44 2.77
N ARG A 164 -4.61 -22.04 3.77
CA ARG A 164 -4.43 -23.50 3.83
C ARG A 164 -5.77 -24.25 3.82
N ARG A 165 -6.80 -23.70 4.46
CA ARG A 165 -8.14 -24.32 4.52
C ARG A 165 -8.98 -24.08 3.26
N SER A 166 -8.95 -22.87 2.72
CA SER A 166 -9.76 -22.50 1.55
C SER A 166 -9.07 -22.83 0.22
N HIS A 167 -7.74 -22.82 0.19
CA HIS A 167 -6.89 -22.96 -0.99
C HIS A 167 -5.71 -23.91 -0.67
N PRO A 168 -5.98 -25.20 -0.38
CA PRO A 168 -4.98 -26.15 0.12
C PRO A 168 -3.81 -26.40 -0.84
N TYR A 169 -3.91 -25.96 -2.10
CA TYR A 169 -2.86 -26.06 -3.11
C TYR A 169 -1.85 -24.90 -3.07
N LEU A 170 -2.11 -23.83 -2.31
CA LEU A 170 -1.17 -22.72 -2.14
C LEU A 170 -0.14 -23.04 -1.07
N ASP A 171 1.14 -22.88 -1.41
CA ASP A 171 2.22 -23.04 -0.45
C ASP A 171 2.29 -21.85 0.53
N SER A 172 2.79 -22.11 1.74
CA SER A 172 2.96 -21.09 2.78
C SER A 172 3.94 -19.99 2.37
N SER A 173 4.99 -20.30 1.59
CA SER A 173 5.91 -19.28 1.10
C SER A 173 5.26 -18.37 0.05
N PHE A 174 4.34 -18.92 -0.74
CA PHE A 174 3.55 -18.17 -1.70
C PHE A 174 2.61 -17.17 -0.99
N ILE A 175 1.90 -17.63 0.05
CA ILE A 175 1.03 -16.79 0.86
C ILE A 175 1.84 -15.68 1.55
N GLU A 176 2.99 -16.04 2.12
CA GLU A 176 3.90 -15.07 2.75
C GLU A 176 4.30 -13.97 1.76
N LYS A 177 4.76 -14.36 0.57
CA LYS A 177 5.30 -13.41 -0.42
C LYS A 177 4.22 -12.53 -1.05
N ASN A 178 3.08 -13.12 -1.43
CA ASN A 178 2.09 -12.45 -2.27
C ASN A 178 0.96 -11.76 -1.49
N ILE A 179 0.78 -12.10 -0.19
CA ILE A 179 -0.34 -11.59 0.62
C ILE A 179 0.16 -10.88 1.88
N ILE A 180 1.17 -11.44 2.56
CA ILE A 180 1.58 -10.93 3.88
C ILE A 180 2.71 -9.90 3.77
N THR A 181 3.70 -10.19 2.93
CA THR A 181 4.94 -9.40 2.84
C THR A 181 4.63 -8.06 2.18
N PRO A 182 4.88 -6.92 2.85
CA PRO A 182 4.71 -5.63 2.23
C PRO A 182 5.76 -5.38 1.14
N TYR A 183 5.48 -4.47 0.22
CA TYR A 183 6.48 -3.97 -0.71
C TYR A 183 7.59 -3.19 0.04
N PHE A 184 8.77 -3.06 -0.58
CA PHE A 184 9.91 -2.39 0.07
C PHE A 184 9.68 -0.88 0.17
N HIS A 185 10.53 -0.21 0.94
CA HIS A 185 10.38 1.22 1.28
C HIS A 185 10.48 2.19 0.09
N GLU A 186 10.74 1.70 -1.12
CA GLU A 186 10.79 2.50 -2.34
C GLU A 186 9.51 2.32 -3.19
N ASP A 187 8.61 1.42 -2.75
CA ASP A 187 7.52 0.85 -3.54
C ASP A 187 6.13 1.30 -3.08
N MET A 188 5.96 2.58 -2.82
CA MET A 188 4.89 3.00 -1.90
C MET A 188 3.84 3.86 -2.58
N SER A 189 2.57 3.64 -2.23
CA SER A 189 1.46 4.50 -2.63
C SER A 189 1.78 5.96 -2.32
N VAL A 190 1.38 6.87 -3.22
CA VAL A 190 1.49 8.33 -3.03
C VAL A 190 0.67 8.80 -1.83
N TRP A 191 -0.25 7.96 -1.38
CA TRP A 191 -1.19 8.25 -0.32
C TRP A 191 -0.56 8.13 1.05
N SER A 192 -0.80 9.14 1.88
CA SER A 192 -0.49 9.14 3.30
C SER A 192 -1.31 8.10 4.08
N GLU A 193 -2.46 7.70 3.53
CA GLU A 193 -3.45 6.80 4.13
C GLU A 193 -3.88 5.71 3.15
N VAL A 194 -4.01 4.50 3.69
CA VAL A 194 -4.49 3.33 2.97
C VAL A 194 -5.88 3.57 2.42
N ASP A 195 -6.12 3.21 1.17
CA ASP A 195 -7.45 3.24 0.58
C ASP A 195 -8.16 1.88 0.72
N ILE A 196 -8.94 1.74 1.80
CA ILE A 196 -9.74 0.52 2.03
C ILE A 196 -10.83 0.30 0.97
N GLN A 197 -11.16 1.32 0.17
CA GLN A 197 -12.14 1.25 -0.91
C GLN A 197 -11.49 1.00 -2.28
N SER A 198 -10.16 1.01 -2.38
CA SER A 198 -9.45 0.78 -3.64
C SER A 198 -9.84 -0.56 -4.24
N ILE A 199 -10.02 -0.59 -5.56
CA ILE A 199 -10.20 -1.84 -6.28
C ILE A 199 -9.00 -2.77 -6.09
N MET A 200 -7.81 -2.22 -5.80
CA MET A 200 -6.57 -2.96 -5.54
C MET A 200 -6.42 -3.42 -4.09
N MET A 201 -7.39 -3.11 -3.22
CA MET A 201 -7.44 -3.61 -1.86
C MET A 201 -7.86 -5.08 -1.85
N TYR A 202 -7.03 -5.90 -1.23
CA TYR A 202 -7.32 -7.32 -1.08
C TYR A 202 -8.26 -7.52 0.11
N PRO A 203 -9.21 -8.48 0.08
CA PRO A 203 -10.12 -8.69 1.19
C PRO A 203 -9.38 -8.98 2.51
N ILE A 204 -9.71 -8.22 3.55
CA ILE A 204 -9.12 -8.38 4.89
C ILE A 204 -10.18 -8.93 5.82
N HIS A 205 -10.06 -10.20 6.19
CA HIS A 205 -10.89 -10.78 7.24
C HIS A 205 -10.45 -10.26 8.61
N LYS A 206 -11.38 -10.15 9.57
CA LYS A 206 -11.08 -9.67 10.93
C LYS A 206 -9.94 -10.45 11.62
N SER A 207 -9.82 -11.74 11.33
CA SER A 207 -8.75 -12.58 11.90
C SER A 207 -7.39 -12.38 11.23
N PHE A 208 -7.32 -11.73 10.07
CA PHE A 208 -6.06 -11.53 9.35
C PHE A 208 -5.19 -10.48 10.03
N THR A 209 -5.75 -9.60 10.85
CA THR A 209 -4.99 -8.54 11.54
C THR A 209 -5.04 -8.73 13.04
N TYR A 210 -3.98 -8.36 13.76
CA TYR A 210 -3.95 -8.45 15.22
C TYR A 210 -4.92 -7.47 15.87
N GLU A 211 -5.09 -6.30 15.25
CA GLU A 211 -5.97 -5.24 15.71
C GLU A 211 -7.45 -5.59 15.51
N GLY A 212 -7.76 -6.34 14.43
CA GLY A 212 -9.13 -6.73 14.07
C GLY A 212 -10.10 -5.56 13.86
N ASN A 213 -9.57 -4.36 13.61
CA ASN A 213 -10.30 -3.11 13.44
C ASN A 213 -10.57 -2.78 11.97
N ILE A 214 -9.81 -3.37 11.04
CA ILE A 214 -9.98 -3.21 9.60
C ILE A 214 -10.49 -4.53 9.04
N VAL A 215 -11.69 -4.47 8.47
CA VAL A 215 -12.34 -5.58 7.78
C VAL A 215 -12.76 -5.05 6.42
N VAL A 216 -12.24 -5.66 5.36
CA VAL A 216 -12.48 -5.22 3.99
C VAL A 216 -13.08 -6.38 3.20
N GLY A 217 -14.21 -6.13 2.56
CA GLY A 217 -14.84 -7.06 1.62
C GLY A 217 -14.23 -6.92 0.22
N MET A 218 -14.89 -7.50 -0.78
CA MET A 218 -14.56 -7.25 -2.19
C MET A 218 -15.05 -5.85 -2.58
N ASN A 219 -14.15 -5.00 -3.05
CA ASN A 219 -14.51 -3.72 -3.67
C ASN A 219 -14.87 -3.96 -5.13
N THR A 220 -16.00 -3.42 -5.60
CA THR A 220 -16.58 -3.76 -6.92
C THR A 220 -16.57 -2.59 -7.90
N GLU A 221 -15.96 -1.48 -7.49
CA GLU A 221 -15.88 -0.21 -8.21
C GLU A 221 -14.50 0.42 -7.99
N LEU A 222 -14.10 1.30 -8.91
CA LEU A 222 -12.91 2.13 -8.72
C LEU A 222 -13.18 3.19 -7.64
N SER A 223 -12.29 3.28 -6.66
CA SER A 223 -12.36 4.34 -5.64
C SER A 223 -12.04 5.71 -6.24
N GLU A 224 -12.30 6.79 -5.50
CA GLU A 224 -11.88 8.12 -5.95
C GLU A 224 -10.34 8.23 -6.02
N LYS A 225 -9.59 7.53 -5.14
CA LYS A 225 -8.12 7.54 -5.20
C LYS A 225 -7.59 6.71 -6.39
N ASP A 226 -8.24 5.61 -6.75
CA ASP A 226 -7.90 4.84 -7.96
C ASP A 226 -8.02 5.73 -9.20
N LYS A 227 -9.17 6.41 -9.33
CA LYS A 227 -9.46 7.33 -10.45
C LYS A 227 -8.48 8.51 -10.49
N ALA A 228 -8.23 9.14 -9.34
CA ALA A 228 -7.29 10.24 -9.22
C ALA A 228 -5.89 9.83 -9.67
N TYR A 229 -5.42 8.67 -9.21
CA TYR A 229 -4.11 8.17 -9.58
C TYR A 229 -3.97 7.98 -11.09
N MET A 230 -4.98 7.37 -11.73
CA MET A 230 -4.96 7.17 -13.18
C MET A 230 -4.95 8.48 -13.98
N VAL A 231 -5.65 9.51 -13.52
CA VAL A 231 -5.61 10.85 -14.14
C VAL A 231 -4.23 11.48 -14.03
N LEU A 232 -3.51 11.26 -12.93
CA LEU A 232 -2.19 11.85 -12.71
C LEU A 232 -1.07 11.09 -13.45
N VAL A 233 -1.21 9.77 -13.58
CA VAL A 233 -0.19 8.92 -14.20
C VAL A 233 -0.38 8.76 -15.71
N TYR A 234 -1.63 8.82 -16.18
CA TYR A 234 -1.99 8.82 -17.59
C TYR A 234 -2.80 10.06 -17.95
N PRO A 235 -2.20 11.25 -17.89
CA PRO A 235 -2.91 12.50 -18.00
C PRO A 235 -3.39 12.79 -19.42
N ARG A 236 -4.45 13.60 -19.51
CA ARG A 236 -4.98 14.19 -20.74
C ARG A 236 -5.29 15.65 -20.51
N ASP A 237 -5.27 16.45 -21.57
CA ASP A 237 -5.57 17.88 -21.48
C ASP A 237 -7.05 18.15 -21.15
N VAL A 238 -7.94 17.31 -21.68
CA VAL A 238 -9.40 17.43 -21.50
C VAL A 238 -9.93 16.13 -20.89
N PRO A 239 -10.69 16.19 -19.78
CA PRO A 239 -11.30 15.01 -19.17
C PRO A 239 -12.15 14.20 -20.17
N HIS A 240 -12.28 12.90 -19.92
CA HIS A 240 -13.12 12.05 -20.75
C HIS A 240 -14.61 12.46 -20.65
N GLU A 241 -15.37 12.31 -21.72
CA GLU A 241 -16.80 12.68 -21.78
C GLU A 241 -17.65 11.95 -20.73
N ASN A 242 -17.33 10.69 -20.43
CA ASN A 242 -17.99 9.89 -19.40
C ASN A 242 -17.52 10.21 -17.96
N ALA A 243 -16.52 11.07 -17.80
CA ALA A 243 -15.93 11.43 -16.51
C ALA A 243 -15.52 12.92 -16.45
N PRO A 244 -16.41 13.88 -16.77
CA PRO A 244 -16.04 15.28 -16.96
C PRO A 244 -15.55 15.96 -15.68
N LYS A 245 -15.91 15.41 -14.50
CA LYS A 245 -15.43 15.92 -13.20
C LYS A 245 -13.94 15.66 -12.95
N TRP A 246 -13.33 14.71 -13.66
CA TRP A 246 -11.96 14.26 -13.42
C TRP A 246 -10.93 15.11 -14.15
N THR A 247 -10.86 16.39 -13.74
CA THR A 247 -9.79 17.32 -14.14
C THR A 247 -8.49 17.00 -13.41
N LEU A 248 -7.36 17.51 -13.92
CA LEU A 248 -6.07 17.39 -13.22
C LEU A 248 -6.14 18.02 -11.82
N SER A 249 -6.79 19.17 -11.67
CA SER A 249 -6.97 19.83 -10.37
C SER A 249 -7.82 19.02 -9.41
N HIS A 250 -8.90 18.39 -9.89
CA HIS A 250 -9.71 17.51 -9.05
C HIS A 250 -8.91 16.29 -8.58
N ALA A 251 -8.17 15.65 -9.48
CA ALA A 251 -7.31 14.52 -9.15
C ALA A 251 -6.23 14.90 -8.13
N LEU A 252 -5.56 16.05 -8.30
CA LEU A 252 -4.57 16.58 -7.34
C LEU A 252 -5.19 16.88 -5.96
N SER A 253 -6.44 17.36 -5.94
CA SER A 253 -7.18 17.61 -4.70
C SER A 253 -7.53 16.32 -3.96
N VAL A 254 -8.08 15.31 -4.66
CA VAL A 254 -8.29 13.96 -4.10
C VAL A 254 -6.97 13.37 -3.61
N ALA A 255 -5.89 13.71 -4.30
CA ALA A 255 -4.55 13.29 -3.98
C ALA A 255 -3.91 14.00 -2.77
N ASN A 256 -4.61 14.98 -2.19
CA ASN A 256 -4.10 15.85 -1.13
C ASN A 256 -2.76 16.52 -1.49
N VAL A 257 -2.56 16.86 -2.76
CA VAL A 257 -1.40 17.65 -3.19
C VAL A 257 -1.69 19.13 -2.94
N PRO A 258 -0.84 19.85 -2.19
CA PRO A 258 -1.05 21.27 -1.92
C PRO A 258 -1.10 22.13 -3.19
N GLU A 259 -2.16 22.93 -3.37
CA GLU A 259 -2.40 23.74 -4.57
C GLU A 259 -1.26 24.73 -4.89
N ASN A 260 -0.51 25.17 -3.88
CA ASN A 260 0.64 26.06 -4.07
C ASN A 260 1.80 25.40 -4.83
N LEU A 261 1.88 24.06 -4.84
CA LEU A 261 2.90 23.31 -5.57
C LEU A 261 2.52 23.03 -7.03
N THR A 262 1.22 23.11 -7.36
CA THR A 262 0.70 22.55 -8.61
C THR A 262 0.32 23.60 -9.65
N ARG A 263 0.58 24.89 -9.39
CA ARG A 263 0.10 26.02 -10.22
C ARG A 263 0.51 25.93 -11.69
N ASP A 264 1.70 25.40 -11.96
CA ASP A 264 2.27 25.31 -13.30
C ASP A 264 2.19 23.88 -13.89
N TRP A 265 1.57 22.95 -13.18
CA TRP A 265 1.46 21.55 -13.62
C TRP A 265 0.35 21.41 -14.66
N ASN A 266 0.66 20.73 -15.76
CA ASN A 266 -0.27 20.46 -16.85
C ASN A 266 -0.10 19.02 -17.35
N ALA A 267 -0.93 18.57 -18.31
CA ALA A 267 -0.93 17.17 -18.73
C ALA A 267 0.43 16.66 -19.25
N ARG A 268 1.33 17.56 -19.70
CA ARG A 268 2.67 17.18 -20.16
C ARG A 268 3.67 16.99 -19.03
N SER A 269 3.54 17.73 -17.92
CA SER A 269 4.50 17.69 -16.81
C SER A 269 3.97 16.94 -15.58
N ILE A 270 2.66 16.81 -15.43
CA ILE A 270 2.03 16.37 -14.17
C ILE A 270 2.47 14.99 -13.73
N ARG A 271 2.67 14.04 -14.66
CA ARG A 271 3.16 12.70 -14.33
C ARG A 271 4.53 12.76 -13.64
N ASP A 272 5.44 13.57 -14.18
CA ASP A 272 6.79 13.73 -13.64
C ASP A 272 6.80 14.50 -12.34
N GLU A 273 6.05 15.60 -12.27
CA GLU A 273 6.00 16.44 -11.09
C GLU A 273 5.29 15.76 -9.91
N PHE A 274 4.19 15.05 -10.18
CA PHE A 274 3.49 14.24 -9.18
C PHE A 274 4.39 13.12 -8.64
N ARG A 275 5.17 12.48 -9.52
CA ARG A 275 6.19 11.50 -9.10
C ARG A 275 7.23 12.12 -8.18
N LYS A 276 7.81 13.27 -8.53
CA LYS A 276 8.80 13.96 -7.69
C LYS A 276 8.22 14.31 -6.32
N TYR A 277 6.99 14.81 -6.30
CA TYR A 277 6.25 15.08 -5.07
C TYR A 277 6.06 13.83 -4.22
N ALA A 278 5.58 12.73 -4.81
CA ALA A 278 5.43 11.46 -4.12
C ALA A 278 6.75 10.96 -3.52
N GLN A 279 7.83 11.01 -4.30
CA GLN A 279 9.15 10.61 -3.85
C GLN A 279 9.65 11.47 -2.68
N SER A 280 9.42 12.79 -2.71
CA SER A 280 9.75 13.66 -1.58
C SER A 280 8.97 13.30 -0.31
N CYS A 281 7.69 12.93 -0.43
CA CYS A 281 6.87 12.49 0.70
C CYS A 281 7.42 11.18 1.30
N ILE A 282 7.84 10.26 0.43
CA ILE A 282 8.47 8.99 0.80
C ILE A 282 9.79 9.22 1.55
N GLU A 283 10.64 10.11 1.05
CA GLU A 283 11.93 10.43 1.66
C GLU A 283 11.77 11.09 3.04
N GLU A 284 10.85 12.05 3.15
CA GLU A 284 10.50 12.68 4.41
C GLU A 284 9.96 11.65 5.42
N PHE A 285 9.08 10.77 4.97
CA PHE A 285 8.55 9.69 5.80
C PHE A 285 9.68 8.76 6.29
N SER A 286 10.56 8.32 5.38
CA SER A 286 11.69 7.45 5.71
C SER A 286 12.66 8.12 6.69
N ARG A 287 12.76 9.45 6.68
CA ARG A 287 13.51 10.22 7.68
C ARG A 287 12.83 10.19 9.05
N VAL A 288 11.51 10.36 9.09
CA VAL A 288 10.70 10.33 10.32
C VAL A 288 10.73 8.94 10.97
N GLU A 289 10.53 7.87 10.20
CA GLU A 289 10.58 6.48 10.71
C GLU A 289 11.96 6.13 11.27
N ARG A 290 13.05 6.51 10.58
CA ARG A 290 14.41 6.31 11.10
C ARG A 290 14.60 6.96 12.46
N ARG A 291 14.24 8.25 12.58
CA ARG A 291 14.30 8.97 13.86
C ARG A 291 13.47 8.31 14.95
N TYR A 292 12.27 7.86 14.61
CA TYR A 292 11.40 7.19 15.56
C TYR A 292 11.97 5.83 16.02
N SER A 293 12.61 5.07 15.12
CA SER A 293 13.29 3.81 15.44
C SER A 293 14.51 4.02 16.36
N GLU A 294 15.26 5.11 16.17
CA GLU A 294 16.39 5.49 17.02
C GLU A 294 15.91 5.81 18.44
N VAL A 295 14.85 6.63 18.57
CA VAL A 295 14.23 6.95 19.86
C VAL A 295 13.73 5.68 20.56
N ARG A 296 13.08 4.76 19.85
CA ARG A 296 12.65 3.46 20.40
C ARG A 296 13.82 2.62 20.89
N THR A 297 14.91 2.57 20.13
CA THR A 297 16.11 1.79 20.48
C THR A 297 16.76 2.34 21.74
N LEU A 298 16.92 3.66 21.82
CA LEU A 298 17.43 4.35 23.00
C LEU A 298 16.54 4.12 24.22
N HIS A 299 15.22 4.21 24.05
CA HIS A 299 14.25 3.94 25.11
C HIS A 299 14.39 2.52 25.67
N LYS A 300 14.56 1.50 24.80
CA LYS A 300 14.82 0.12 25.22
C LYS A 300 16.14 -0.04 25.97
N ILE A 301 17.21 0.62 25.51
CA ILE A 301 18.53 0.60 26.16
C ILE A 301 18.43 1.22 27.57
N LEU A 302 17.76 2.37 27.71
CA LEU A 302 17.58 3.05 28.99
C LEU A 302 16.77 2.22 29.99
N ILE A 303 15.71 1.54 29.54
CA ILE A 303 14.96 0.60 30.41
C ILE A 303 15.85 -0.58 30.84
N ARG A 304 16.58 -1.18 29.89
CA ARG A 304 17.31 -2.44 30.12
C ARG A 304 18.59 -2.25 30.94
N HIS A 305 19.35 -1.19 30.70
CA HIS A 305 20.68 -1.00 31.28
C HIS A 305 20.72 0.07 32.38
N ALA A 306 19.87 1.10 32.32
CA ALA A 306 19.86 2.15 33.34
C ALA A 306 18.80 1.92 34.45
N GLY A 307 18.04 0.83 34.39
CA GLY A 307 16.99 0.52 35.38
C GLY A 307 15.85 1.54 35.43
N LEU A 308 15.76 2.42 34.43
CA LEU A 308 14.81 3.53 34.41
C LEU A 308 13.40 3.01 34.07
N LYS A 309 12.43 3.29 34.94
CA LYS A 309 11.00 3.11 34.64
C LYS A 309 10.50 4.28 33.78
N LEU A 310 10.77 4.23 32.48
CA LEU A 310 10.27 5.23 31.54
C LEU A 310 8.79 4.97 31.17
N PRO A 311 7.98 6.03 30.96
CA PRO A 311 6.64 5.88 30.41
C PRO A 311 6.72 5.19 29.05
N LYS A 312 5.83 4.22 28.77
CA LYS A 312 5.74 3.64 27.42
C LYS A 312 5.57 4.78 26.42
N LEU A 313 6.48 4.89 25.45
CA LEU A 313 6.35 5.85 24.34
C LEU A 313 4.96 5.70 23.73
N GLN A 314 4.10 6.71 23.88
CA GLN A 314 2.86 6.78 23.12
C GLN A 314 3.23 6.92 21.64
N GLY A 315 2.57 6.12 20.81
CA GLY A 315 3.03 5.74 19.47
C GLY A 315 3.42 4.25 19.37
N SER A 316 3.49 3.56 20.51
CA SER A 316 3.27 2.11 20.58
C SER A 316 1.83 1.83 21.03
N ARG A 317 0.80 2.15 20.23
CA ARG A 317 -0.58 1.64 20.47
C ARG A 317 -1.60 2.12 19.42
N TRP A 318 -2.18 1.15 18.73
CA TRP A 318 -3.61 0.81 18.88
C TRP A 318 -3.59 -0.47 19.77
N ILE A 319 -4.24 -0.66 20.93
CA ILE A 319 -5.62 -0.47 21.45
C ILE A 319 -5.56 -0.44 23.02
N PRO A 320 -6.58 0.09 23.75
CA PRO A 320 -6.53 0.36 25.19
C PRO A 320 -6.94 -0.83 26.08
N ARG A 321 -6.59 -0.76 27.37
CA ARG A 321 -7.41 -1.22 28.53
C ARG A 321 -6.84 -0.67 29.84
N PHE A 322 -7.71 -0.11 30.66
CA PHE A 322 -7.48 0.24 32.07
C PHE A 322 -8.04 -0.87 32.95
N HIS A 323 -7.38 -1.18 34.08
CA HIS A 323 -8.00 -1.39 35.40
C HIS A 323 -6.88 -1.52 36.47
N GLY A 324 -7.02 -0.83 37.62
CA GLY A 324 -6.37 -1.26 38.87
C GLY A 324 -5.87 -0.20 39.85
N LEU A 325 -5.29 0.92 39.40
CA LEU A 325 -4.78 2.02 40.24
C LEU A 325 -4.91 3.35 39.48
N SER A 326 -4.99 4.49 40.19
CA SER A 326 -5.04 5.78 39.50
C SER A 326 -3.66 6.14 38.95
N ARG A 327 -3.63 6.61 37.71
CA ARG A 327 -2.39 7.01 36.97
C ARG A 327 -1.57 8.09 37.68
N ARG A 328 -2.17 8.76 38.67
CA ARG A 328 -1.56 9.80 39.50
C ARG A 328 -0.70 9.21 40.62
N GLU A 329 -1.11 8.11 41.24
CA GLU A 329 -0.41 7.47 42.35
C GLU A 329 0.90 6.78 41.90
N GLU A 330 0.93 6.22 40.69
CA GLU A 330 2.14 5.65 40.08
C GLU A 330 3.19 6.71 39.74
N ILE A 331 2.73 7.93 39.39
CA ILE A 331 3.59 9.07 39.07
C ILE A 331 4.15 9.70 40.35
N GLU A 332 3.34 9.84 41.39
CA GLU A 332 3.78 10.39 42.69
C GLU A 332 4.82 9.50 43.39
N GLN A 333 4.68 8.17 43.33
CA GLN A 333 5.70 7.24 43.85
C GLN A 333 7.01 7.28 43.06
N PHE A 334 6.93 7.49 41.74
CA PHE A 334 8.11 7.63 40.88
C PHE A 334 8.84 8.95 41.15
N LEU A 335 8.11 10.06 41.31
CA LEU A 335 8.67 11.38 41.64
C LEU A 335 9.28 11.41 43.05
N GLN A 336 8.68 10.74 44.04
CA GLN A 336 9.28 10.57 45.36
C GLN A 336 10.57 9.74 45.34
N SER A 337 10.68 8.76 44.44
CA SER A 337 11.88 7.93 44.28
C SER A 337 13.06 8.62 43.60
N LEU A 338 12.84 9.80 43.01
CA LEU A 338 13.85 10.53 42.24
C LEU A 338 14.69 11.52 43.06
N GLY A 339 14.41 11.69 44.36
CA GLY A 339 15.27 12.39 45.34
C GLY A 339 15.73 13.79 44.95
N ASN A 340 15.15 14.83 45.57
CA ASN A 340 15.59 16.24 45.59
C ASN A 340 16.67 16.63 44.55
N ARG A 341 16.24 16.83 43.30
CA ARG A 341 17.00 17.60 42.31
C ARG A 341 16.12 18.80 41.92
N GLU A 342 16.54 19.98 42.36
CA GLU A 342 15.78 21.24 42.36
C GLU A 342 15.53 21.84 40.96
N ASP A 343 15.82 21.10 39.89
CA ASP A 343 15.87 21.58 38.51
C ASP A 343 14.72 21.08 37.61
N LEU A 344 13.70 20.42 38.17
CA LEU A 344 12.57 19.86 37.40
C LEU A 344 11.12 20.45 37.59
N PRO A 345 10.85 21.75 37.82
CA PRO A 345 9.46 22.24 37.87
C PRO A 345 8.81 22.75 36.55
N GLN A 346 9.49 22.78 35.40
CA GLN A 346 8.91 23.34 34.15
C GLN A 346 8.65 22.31 33.02
N VAL A 347 8.89 21.03 33.28
CA VAL A 347 8.82 19.98 32.25
C VAL A 347 7.40 19.43 32.07
N GLU A 348 6.51 19.54 33.05
CA GLU A 348 5.20 18.85 33.02
C GLU A 348 4.20 19.38 31.98
N GLN A 349 4.04 20.70 31.82
CA GLN A 349 3.01 21.25 30.92
C GLN A 349 3.43 21.19 29.44
N THR A 350 4.70 21.46 29.15
CA THR A 350 5.20 21.49 27.76
C THR A 350 5.22 20.10 27.13
N TRP A 351 5.61 19.07 27.89
CA TRP A 351 5.65 17.70 27.39
C TRP A 351 4.25 17.15 27.06
N TYR A 352 3.22 17.58 27.80
CA TYR A 352 1.83 17.19 27.54
C TYR A 352 1.29 17.80 26.24
N GLU A 353 1.65 19.06 25.94
CA GLU A 353 1.31 19.70 24.67
C GLU A 353 2.09 19.13 23.49
N ASP A 354 3.36 18.76 23.68
CA ASP A 354 4.22 18.17 22.64
C ASP A 354 3.73 16.78 22.21
N ILE A 355 3.18 16.00 23.16
CA ILE A 355 2.52 14.72 22.88
C ILE A 355 1.18 14.94 22.19
N ARG A 356 0.41 15.96 22.61
CA ARG A 356 -0.89 16.31 22.01
C ARG A 356 -0.76 16.81 20.56
N THR A 357 0.34 17.49 20.24
CA THR A 357 0.59 18.12 18.93
C THR A 357 1.47 17.30 18.01
N ASN A 358 1.98 16.15 18.46
CA ASN A 358 2.87 15.26 17.71
C ASN A 358 4.14 15.98 17.17
N ASN A 359 4.65 16.96 17.92
CA ASN A 359 5.82 17.74 17.52
C ASN A 359 7.12 16.96 17.77
N LEU A 360 7.45 16.08 16.82
CA LEU A 360 8.57 15.15 16.89
C LEU A 360 9.93 15.85 17.03
N ASP A 361 10.10 17.02 16.39
CA ASP A 361 11.35 17.78 16.43
C ASP A 361 11.63 18.35 17.84
N HIS A 362 10.60 18.78 18.55
CA HIS A 362 10.74 19.25 19.93
C HIS A 362 10.97 18.09 20.91
N GLN A 363 10.30 16.95 20.72
CA GLN A 363 10.55 15.74 21.53
C GLN A 363 11.99 15.24 21.35
N VAL A 364 12.51 15.23 20.12
CA VAL A 364 13.90 14.87 19.81
C VAL A 364 14.88 15.89 20.39
N SER A 365 14.57 17.18 20.36
CA SER A 365 15.45 18.21 20.94
C SER A 365 15.63 18.06 22.44
N LYS A 366 14.61 17.61 23.18
CA LYS A 366 14.73 17.29 24.61
C LYS A 366 15.51 16.00 24.90
N LEU A 367 15.56 15.06 23.95
CA LEU A 367 16.38 13.86 24.04
C LEU A 367 17.83 14.08 23.60
N ASN A 368 18.12 15.12 22.81
CA ASN A 368 19.47 15.41 22.31
C ASN A 368 20.55 15.52 23.40
N PRO A 369 20.32 16.15 24.57
CA PRO A 369 21.30 16.14 25.67
C PRO A 369 21.59 14.73 26.20
N VAL A 370 20.56 13.89 26.33
CA VAL A 370 20.67 12.50 26.77
C VAL A 370 21.40 11.65 25.73
N ILE A 371 21.09 11.85 24.44
CA ILE A 371 21.77 11.19 23.31
C ILE A 371 23.25 11.58 23.26
N LYS A 372 23.56 12.86 23.42
CA LYS A 372 24.93 13.37 23.43
C LYS A 372 25.70 12.76 24.60
N TRP A 373 25.10 12.72 25.79
CA TRP A 373 25.69 12.08 26.97
C TRP A 373 25.93 10.58 26.75
N LEU A 374 24.96 9.83 26.25
CA LEU A 374 25.10 8.38 25.96
C LEU A 374 26.18 8.11 24.92
N LYS A 375 26.26 8.90 23.84
CA LYS A 375 27.32 8.80 22.83
C LYS A 375 28.69 9.06 23.44
N THR A 376 28.81 10.04 24.34
CA THR A 376 30.04 10.31 25.09
C THR A 376 30.40 9.12 25.98
N GLN A 377 29.47 8.54 26.74
CA GLN A 377 29.75 7.37 27.59
C GLN A 377 30.20 6.14 26.78
N LEU A 378 29.54 5.87 25.65
CA LEU A 378 29.92 4.78 24.73
C LEU A 378 31.30 5.01 24.10
N SER A 379 31.65 6.25 23.75
CA SER A 379 32.97 6.59 23.20
C SER A 379 34.12 6.49 24.21
N LEU A 380 33.80 6.56 25.51
CA LEU A 380 34.76 6.40 26.61
C LEU A 380 34.99 4.94 27.00
N GLY A 381 34.45 3.98 26.24
CA GLY A 381 34.71 2.56 26.45
C GLY A 381 33.93 1.93 27.61
N TYR A 382 32.89 2.59 28.12
CA TYR A 382 31.96 1.96 29.06
C TYR A 382 31.16 0.86 28.32
N ARG A 383 31.72 -0.34 28.30
CA ARG A 383 31.00 -1.59 28.01
C ARG A 383 30.44 -2.12 29.31
N GLN A 384 29.21 -1.73 29.66
CA GLN A 384 28.29 -2.51 30.49
C GLN A 384 26.84 -2.10 30.22
#